data_AF-A0A0J5Q539-F1
#
_entry.id   AF-A0A0J5Q539-F1
#
_cell.length_a   1.000
_cell.length_b   1.000
_cell.length_c   1.000
_cell.angle_alpha   90.00
_cell.angle_beta   90.00
_cell.angle_gamma   90.00
#
_symmetry.space_group_name_H-M   'P 1'
#
loop_
_entity.id
_entity.type
_entity.pdbx_description
1 polymer ?
#
loop_
_entity_poly.entity_id
_entity_poly.type
_entity_poly.pdbx_seq_one_letter_code
_entity_poly.pdbx_strand_id
1 'polypeptide(L)' 'MAHPYHHALSSVMKWGGTVDDTLAVHAWFDASKSITADFRHRALRHHALS' A
#
# COMPACT_ATOMS: atom_id res chain seq x y z
N MET A 1 -3.71 -10.92 -2.97
CA MET A 1 -3.07 -9.61 -2.76
C MET A 1 -1.77 -9.80 -2.01
N ALA A 2 -0.66 -9.24 -2.46
CA ALA A 2 0.58 -9.32 -1.68
C ALA A 2 0.45 -8.55 -0.35
N HIS A 3 1.26 -8.95 0.64
CA HIS A 3 1.42 -8.24 1.90
C HIS A 3 1.99 -6.83 1.67
N PRO A 4 1.64 -5.80 2.47
CA PRO A 4 2.16 -4.43 2.32
C PRO A 4 3.68 -4.34 2.21
N TYR A 5 4.39 -5.23 2.89
CA TYR A 5 5.85 -5.35 2.84
C TYR A 5 6.41 -5.53 1.42
N HIS A 6 5.79 -6.36 0.57
CA HIS A 6 6.26 -6.56 -0.80
C HIS A 6 6.05 -5.32 -1.68
N HIS A 7 5.01 -4.54 -1.39
CA HIS A 7 4.78 -3.26 -2.05
C HIS A 7 5.79 -2.20 -1.58
N ALA A 8 6.09 -2.17 -0.28
CA ALA A 8 7.13 -1.32 0.28
C ALA A 8 8.52 -1.62 -0.32
N LEU A 9 8.91 -2.90 -0.44
CA LEU A 9 10.16 -3.29 -1.11
C LEU A 9 10.22 -2.80 -2.56
N SER A 10 9.12 -2.90 -3.29
CA SER A 10 9.05 -2.42 -4.69
C SER A 10 9.22 -0.90 -4.78
N SER A 11 8.68 -0.15 -3.82
CA SER A 11 8.86 1.30 -3.73
C SER A 11 10.29 1.69 -3.38
N VAL A 12 10.93 0.98 -2.44
CA VAL A 12 12.35 1.17 -2.10
C VAL A 12 13.24 0.89 -3.32
N MET A 13 12.97 -0.18 -4.07
CA MET A 13 13.71 -0.50 -5.29
C MET A 13 13.60 0.61 -6.35
N LYS A 14 12.43 1.27 -6.44
CA LYS A 14 12.18 2.29 -7.45
C LYS A 14 12.69 3.67 -7.07
N TRP A 15 12.62 4.03 -5.78
CA TRP A 15 12.81 5.40 -5.32
C TRP A 15 13.91 5.57 -4.26
N GLY A 16 14.53 4.48 -3.81
CA GLY A 16 15.48 4.48 -2.69
C GLY A 16 14.79 4.56 -1.33
N GLY A 17 15.59 4.73 -0.27
CA GLY A 17 15.13 4.79 1.12
C GLY A 17 15.06 3.41 1.80
N THR A 18 14.25 3.33 2.85
CA THR A 18 14.05 2.13 3.67
C THR A 18 12.61 1.63 3.57
N VAL A 19 12.40 0.37 3.95
CA VAL A 19 11.04 -0.22 3.95
C VAL A 19 10.12 0.55 4.90
N ASP A 20 10.63 0.95 6.06
CA ASP A 20 9.89 1.71 7.08
C ASP A 20 9.33 3.02 6.54
N ASP A 21 10.04 3.69 5.62
CA ASP A 21 9.60 4.95 4.99
C ASP A 21 8.30 4.77 4.18
N THR A 22 8.04 3.57 3.67
CA THR A 22 6.89 3.30 2.79
C THR A 22 5.93 2.25 3.32
N LEU A 23 6.26 1.53 4.40
CA LEU A 23 5.42 0.45 4.92
C LEU A 23 4.08 0.97 5.44
N ALA A 24 4.10 2.10 6.16
CA ALA A 24 2.89 2.67 6.75
C ALA A 24 1.84 3.06 5.69
N VAL A 25 2.26 3.67 4.57
CA VAL A 25 1.34 4.05 3.48
C VAL A 25 0.76 2.82 2.79
N HIS A 26 1.55 1.77 2.55
CA HIS A 26 1.04 0.53 1.96
C HIS A 26 0.10 -0.22 2.91
N ALA A 27 0.38 -0.23 4.22
CA ALA A 27 -0.52 -0.80 5.22
C ALA A 27 -1.84 -0.04 5.28
N TRP A 28 -1.80 1.29 5.18
CA TRP A 28 -2.99 2.12 5.08
C TRP A 28 -3.79 1.83 3.81
N PHE A 29 -3.17 1.65 2.64
CA PHE A 29 -3.92 1.20 1.44
C PHE A 29 -4.51 -0.20 1.60
N ASP A 30 -3.80 -1.12 2.27
CA ASP A 30 -4.25 -2.50 2.44
C ASP A 30 -5.36 -2.69 3.46
N ALA A 31 -5.54 -1.76 4.40
CA ALA A 31 -6.63 -1.84 5.38
C ALA A 31 -8.03 -1.77 4.72
N SER A 32 -8.18 -1.31 3.47
CA SER A 32 -9.46 -1.39 2.74
C SER A 32 -9.83 -2.82 2.28
N LYS A 33 -8.96 -3.82 2.47
CA LYS A 33 -9.28 -5.25 2.31
C LYS A 33 -10.46 -5.69 3.18
N SER A 34 -10.68 -5.00 4.31
CA SER A 34 -11.82 -5.22 5.20
C SER A 34 -13.17 -4.85 4.58
N ILE A 35 -13.17 -4.01 3.53
CA ILE A 35 -14.36 -3.52 2.83
C ILE A 35 -14.60 -4.32 1.55
N THR A 36 -13.57 -4.47 0.71
CA THR A 36 -13.58 -5.34 -0.46
C THR A 36 -12.32 -6.19 -0.50
N ALA A 37 -12.51 -7.51 -0.65
CA ALA A 37 -11.42 -8.47 -0.72
C ALA A 37 -10.90 -8.71 -2.16
N ASP A 38 -11.34 -7.90 -3.13
CA ASP A 38 -10.89 -7.97 -4.52
C ASP A 38 -9.69 -7.06 -4.80
N PHE A 39 -9.01 -7.28 -5.94
CA PHE A 39 -7.75 -6.59 -6.28
C PHE A 39 -7.87 -5.06 -6.41
N ARG A 40 -9.07 -4.53 -6.50
CA ARG A 40 -9.35 -3.09 -6.63
C ARG A 40 -9.43 -2.37 -5.29
N HIS A 41 -9.31 -3.06 -4.14
CA HIS A 41 -9.50 -2.45 -2.81
C HIS A 41 -8.69 -1.17 -2.57
N ARG A 42 -7.47 -1.08 -3.12
CA ARG A 42 -6.61 0.10 -2.94
C ARG A 42 -7.14 1.35 -3.63
N ALA A 43 -7.95 1.19 -4.68
CA ALA A 43 -8.56 2.31 -5.39
C ALA A 43 -9.53 3.10 -4.48
N LEU A 44 -10.13 2.45 -3.48
CA LEU A 44 -11.06 3.10 -2.53
C LEU A 44 -10.44 4.27 -1.76
N ARG A 45 -9.11 4.31 -1.62
CA ARG A 45 -8.40 5.34 -0.85
C ARG A 45 -7.55 6.28 -1.71
N HIS A 46 -7.61 6.14 -3.03
CA HIS A 46 -6.74 6.87 -3.95
C HIS A 46 -6.94 8.41 -3.91
N HIS A 47 -8.13 8.87 -3.50
CA HIS A 47 -8.46 10.31 -3.34
C HIS A 47 -8.65 10.73 -1.89
N ALA A 48 -8.29 9.89 -0.90
CA ALA A 48 -8.59 10.19 0.50
C ALA A 48 -7.67 11.24 1.14
N LEU A 49 -6.70 11.78 0.40
CA LEU A 49 -5.79 12.86 0.82
C LEU A 49 -5.83 14.07 -0.14
N SER A 50 -6.83 14.15 -1.04
CA SER A 50 -7.06 15.32 -1.90
C SER A 50 -8.01 16.33 -1.29
#